data_AF-A0A267TL16-F1
#
_entry.id   AF-A0A267TL16-F1
#
_cell.length_a   1.000
_cell.length_b   1.000
_cell.length_c   1.000
_cell.angle_alpha   90.00
_cell.angle_beta   90.00
_cell.angle_gamma   90.00
#
_symmetry.space_group_name_H-M   'P 1'
#
loop_
_entity.id
_entity.type
_entity.pdbx_description
1 polymer ?
#
loop_
_entity_poly.entity_id
_entity_poly.type
_entity_poly.pdbx_seq_one_letter_code
_entity_poly.pdbx_strand_id
1 'polypeptide(L)'
;MRSQTTSNILMIRPVRFGFNEQTAESNAFQDKAFGQQTQETAQTQALQEFDEMVARLRKHGVNVIVVDDTPEPHTPDSIFPNNWISFHYNGTVIEYPMQAPNRRLERRQDIIGLLEKDFYINRRIDLSTFEEKGEFLEGTGSMVLDRKFKIAYACISPRTYETVLNEFSIQMNYEIVKFTAVDGAGKQIYHTNVLMCVGDMFAVICLDAIPDLDERLKVRNSLESSGKQVIEITLDQMNQFAGNMLEIRSEKGDRYLVMSDAAYYSLTQAQTKILGDYCTILHFDLSMIEGNGGGSARCMMAEVHLPMK
;
A
#
# COMPACT_ATOMS: atom_id res chain seq x y z
N MET A 1 18.24 -11.56 10.39
CA MET A 1 18.19 -10.64 9.22
C MET A 1 16.74 -10.22 9.03
N ARG A 2 16.46 -8.96 8.67
CA ARG A 2 15.07 -8.48 8.49
C ARG A 2 14.52 -9.03 7.19
N SER A 3 13.33 -9.61 7.25
CA SER A 3 12.63 -10.08 6.06
C SER A 3 11.96 -8.90 5.35
N GLN A 4 12.03 -8.87 4.02
CA GLN A 4 11.23 -7.96 3.22
C GLN A 4 9.74 -8.32 3.33
N THR A 5 9.42 -9.61 3.32
CA THR A 5 8.06 -10.13 3.30
C THR A 5 7.61 -10.63 4.67
N THR A 6 6.30 -10.69 4.89
CA THR A 6 5.65 -11.31 6.05
C THR A 6 4.56 -12.28 5.60
N SER A 7 4.18 -13.20 6.49
CA SER A 7 3.02 -14.07 6.32
C SER A 7 1.78 -13.59 7.06
N ASN A 8 1.89 -12.51 7.84
CA ASN A 8 0.80 -11.95 8.62
C ASN A 8 0.31 -10.66 7.97
N ILE A 9 -0.95 -10.63 7.55
CA ILE A 9 -1.55 -9.50 6.84
C ILE A 9 -2.83 -9.07 7.58
N LEU A 10 -2.91 -7.80 7.94
CA LEU A 10 -4.13 -7.17 8.44
C LEU A 10 -4.94 -6.63 7.24
N MET A 11 -6.21 -6.99 7.18
CA MET A 11 -7.18 -6.46 6.21
C MET A 11 -8.45 -6.01 6.92
N ILE A 12 -9.07 -4.94 6.42
CA ILE A 12 -10.30 -4.38 7.01
C ILE A 12 -11.47 -4.70 6.10
N ARG A 13 -12.44 -5.45 6.62
CA ARG A 13 -13.61 -5.88 5.87
C ARG A 13 -14.64 -4.73 5.82
N PRO A 14 -15.02 -4.23 4.64
CA PRO A 14 -15.83 -3.02 4.53
C PRO A 14 -17.29 -3.25 4.94
N VAL A 15 -17.90 -2.26 5.61
CA VAL A 15 -19.33 -2.29 6.01
C VAL A 15 -20.18 -1.21 5.30
N ARG A 16 -19.56 -0.12 4.81
CA ARG A 16 -20.22 0.95 4.03
C ARG A 16 -19.31 1.51 2.92
N PHE A 17 -18.72 0.63 2.11
CA PHE A 17 -17.90 0.97 0.97
C PHE A 17 -18.67 1.75 -0.10
N GLY A 18 -17.93 2.60 -0.80
CA GLY A 18 -18.43 3.40 -1.91
C GLY A 18 -17.45 4.51 -2.26
N PHE A 19 -17.83 5.34 -3.23
CA PHE A 19 -17.03 6.48 -3.65
C PHE A 19 -16.83 7.50 -2.52
N ASN A 20 -15.57 7.84 -2.22
CA ASN A 20 -15.24 8.89 -1.25
C ASN A 20 -15.04 10.25 -1.93
N GLU A 21 -16.00 11.16 -1.74
CA GLU A 21 -15.92 12.52 -2.29
C GLU A 21 -14.76 13.34 -1.73
N GLN A 22 -14.35 13.13 -0.47
CA GLN A 22 -13.27 13.91 0.15
C GLN A 22 -11.88 13.58 -0.41
N THR A 23 -11.73 12.42 -1.05
CA THR A 23 -10.46 12.01 -1.68
C THR A 23 -10.47 12.17 -3.19
N ALA A 24 -11.65 12.34 -3.81
CA ALA A 24 -11.82 12.35 -5.26
C ALA A 24 -11.01 13.43 -5.99
N GLU A 25 -10.75 14.58 -5.35
CA GLU A 25 -9.92 15.63 -5.95
C GLU A 25 -8.43 15.26 -6.01
N SER A 26 -7.94 14.57 -4.97
CA SER A 26 -6.52 14.21 -4.82
C SER A 26 -6.19 12.79 -5.26
N ASN A 27 -7.18 11.91 -5.43
CA ASN A 27 -7.01 10.55 -5.95
C ASN A 27 -7.51 10.46 -7.41
N ALA A 28 -6.55 10.51 -8.35
CA ALA A 28 -6.85 10.41 -9.79
C ALA A 28 -7.31 9.01 -10.24
N PHE A 29 -7.19 7.98 -9.38
CA PHE A 29 -7.55 6.61 -9.70
C PHE A 29 -9.00 6.26 -9.33
N GLN A 30 -9.74 7.17 -8.66
CA GLN A 30 -11.17 7.00 -8.46
C GLN A 30 -11.93 7.31 -9.75
N ASP A 31 -12.75 6.38 -10.21
CA ASP A 31 -13.58 6.55 -11.40
C ASP A 31 -14.97 7.10 -11.01
N LYS A 32 -15.27 8.30 -11.51
CA LYS A 32 -16.58 8.95 -11.31
C LYS A 32 -17.74 8.15 -11.89
N ALA A 33 -17.50 7.30 -12.89
CA ALA A 33 -18.54 6.43 -13.45
C ALA A 33 -18.96 5.35 -12.45
N PHE A 34 -18.01 4.80 -11.69
CA PHE A 34 -18.32 3.87 -10.59
C PHE A 34 -19.05 4.56 -9.44
N GLY A 35 -18.72 5.83 -9.16
CA GLY A 35 -19.46 6.65 -8.20
C GLY A 35 -20.94 6.91 -8.53
N GLN A 36 -21.42 6.56 -9.73
CA GLN A 36 -22.84 6.64 -10.09
C GLN A 36 -23.64 5.39 -9.69
N GLN A 37 -22.98 4.32 -9.27
CA GLN A 37 -23.65 3.11 -8.79
C GLN A 37 -24.31 3.33 -7.43
N THR A 38 -25.29 2.50 -7.08
CA THR A 38 -25.89 2.58 -5.75
C THR A 38 -24.88 2.11 -4.70
N GLN A 39 -24.91 2.74 -3.52
CA GLN A 39 -24.08 2.34 -2.38
C GLN A 39 -24.23 0.84 -2.05
N GLU A 40 -25.44 0.30 -2.19
CA GLU A 40 -25.71 -1.13 -1.99
C GLU A 40 -24.94 -2.00 -2.98
N THR A 41 -24.94 -1.64 -4.27
CA THR A 41 -24.20 -2.40 -5.30
C THR A 41 -22.69 -2.34 -5.05
N ALA A 42 -22.17 -1.13 -4.77
CA ALA A 42 -20.76 -0.94 -4.48
C ALA A 42 -20.32 -1.76 -3.25
N GLN A 43 -21.11 -1.73 -2.18
CA GLN A 43 -20.86 -2.50 -0.97
C GLN A 43 -20.90 -4.01 -1.24
N THR A 44 -21.94 -4.52 -1.92
CA THR A 44 -22.07 -5.97 -2.15
C THR A 44 -20.93 -6.52 -3.00
N GLN A 45 -20.55 -5.83 -4.07
CA GLN A 45 -19.49 -6.30 -4.96
C GLN A 45 -18.11 -6.16 -4.32
N ALA A 46 -17.80 -5.04 -3.66
CA ALA A 46 -16.53 -4.90 -2.94
C ALA A 46 -16.37 -5.93 -1.81
N LEU A 47 -17.48 -6.30 -1.15
CA LEU A 47 -17.44 -7.35 -0.13
C LEU A 47 -17.12 -8.72 -0.73
N GLN A 48 -17.67 -9.02 -1.90
CA GLN A 48 -17.38 -10.26 -2.62
C GLN A 48 -15.90 -10.32 -3.04
N GLU A 49 -15.38 -9.24 -3.64
CA GLU A 49 -13.96 -9.12 -4.03
C GLU A 49 -13.03 -9.29 -2.82
N PHE A 50 -13.35 -8.60 -1.72
CA PHE A 50 -12.61 -8.70 -0.47
C PHE A 50 -12.62 -10.13 0.09
N ASP A 51 -13.79 -10.74 0.23
CA ASP A 51 -13.94 -12.07 0.83
C ASP A 51 -13.27 -13.15 -0.03
N GLU A 52 -13.33 -13.02 -1.36
CA GLU A 52 -12.59 -13.91 -2.28
C GLU A 52 -11.08 -13.78 -2.11
N MET A 53 -10.55 -12.55 -2.05
CA MET A 53 -9.12 -12.29 -1.85
C MET A 53 -8.64 -12.90 -0.53
N VAL A 54 -9.37 -12.67 0.58
CA VAL A 54 -9.06 -13.25 1.89
C VAL A 54 -9.06 -14.77 1.84
N ALA A 55 -10.09 -15.39 1.26
CA ALA A 55 -10.21 -16.85 1.20
C ALA A 55 -9.06 -17.48 0.41
N ARG A 56 -8.70 -16.89 -0.73
CA ARG A 56 -7.59 -17.35 -1.57
C ARG A 56 -6.24 -17.13 -0.92
N LEU A 57 -5.98 -15.99 -0.26
CA LEU A 57 -4.74 -15.77 0.49
C LEU A 57 -4.56 -16.80 1.62
N ARG A 58 -5.63 -17.06 2.40
CA ARG A 58 -5.62 -18.09 3.45
C ARG A 58 -5.37 -19.49 2.89
N LYS A 59 -5.96 -19.81 1.73
CA LYS A 59 -5.71 -21.09 1.02
C LYS A 59 -4.23 -21.27 0.64
N HIS A 60 -3.51 -20.18 0.40
CA HIS A 60 -2.06 -20.17 0.14
C HIS A 60 -1.20 -20.07 1.40
N GLY A 61 -1.78 -20.29 2.59
CA GLY A 61 -1.03 -20.35 3.85
C GLY A 61 -0.57 -18.99 4.37
N VAL A 62 -1.24 -17.90 3.98
CA VAL A 62 -1.06 -16.57 4.56
C VAL A 62 -2.00 -16.43 5.77
N ASN A 63 -1.46 -15.94 6.89
CA ASN A 63 -2.25 -15.59 8.06
C ASN A 63 -2.93 -14.22 7.84
N VAL A 64 -4.18 -14.25 7.37
CA VAL A 64 -4.96 -13.04 7.13
C VAL A 64 -5.83 -12.74 8.36
N ILE A 65 -5.48 -11.66 9.06
CA ILE A 65 -6.17 -11.11 10.22
C ILE A 65 -7.22 -10.13 9.68
N VAL A 66 -8.49 -10.52 9.74
CA VAL A 66 -9.60 -9.69 9.27
C VAL A 66 -10.26 -9.02 10.45
N VAL A 67 -10.47 -7.71 10.35
CA VAL A 67 -11.31 -6.94 11.29
C VAL A 67 -12.44 -6.29 10.50
N ASP A 68 -13.68 -6.45 10.98
CA ASP A 68 -14.82 -5.75 10.38
C ASP A 68 -14.76 -4.25 10.68
N ASP A 69 -15.03 -3.45 9.66
CA ASP A 69 -15.28 -2.02 9.81
C ASP A 69 -16.57 -1.75 10.61
N THR A 70 -16.81 -0.49 10.98
CA THR A 70 -18.04 -0.08 11.68
C THR A 70 -18.92 0.80 10.77
N PRO A 71 -20.27 0.71 10.87
CA PRO A 71 -21.15 1.59 10.10
C PRO A 71 -20.95 3.09 10.38
N GLU A 72 -20.52 3.41 11.60
CA GLU A 72 -20.17 4.75 12.06
C GLU A 72 -18.82 4.72 12.78
N PRO A 73 -17.95 5.72 12.57
CA PRO A 73 -18.11 6.85 11.64
C PRO A 73 -18.02 6.40 10.17
N HIS A 74 -18.68 7.13 9.26
CA HIS A 74 -18.65 6.80 7.84
C HIS A 74 -17.25 6.99 7.22
N THR A 75 -16.54 5.88 7.02
CA THR A 75 -15.16 5.82 6.52
C THR A 75 -15.05 4.87 5.32
N PRO A 76 -15.49 5.28 4.12
CA PRO A 76 -15.55 4.39 2.94
C PRO A 76 -14.20 3.80 2.51
N ASP A 77 -13.08 4.45 2.85
CA ASP A 77 -11.71 4.01 2.52
C ASP A 77 -11.05 3.17 3.63
N SER A 78 -11.78 2.79 4.69
CA SER A 78 -11.26 1.98 5.82
C SER A 78 -10.67 0.64 5.37
N ILE A 79 -11.11 0.14 4.21
CA ILE A 79 -10.59 -1.04 3.52
C ILE A 79 -9.08 -0.94 3.19
N PHE A 80 -8.49 0.26 3.22
CA PHE A 80 -7.07 0.53 2.96
C PHE A 80 -6.27 0.86 4.24
N PRO A 81 -6.09 -0.10 5.17
CA PRO A 81 -5.43 0.15 6.46
C PRO A 81 -3.97 0.57 6.33
N ASN A 82 -3.34 0.22 5.21
CA ASN A 82 -1.93 0.46 4.95
C ASN A 82 -1.55 1.96 4.95
N ASN A 83 -2.56 2.84 4.83
CA ASN A 83 -2.38 4.28 4.82
C ASN A 83 -2.28 4.90 6.22
N TRP A 84 -2.97 4.34 7.23
CA TRP A 84 -2.99 4.94 8.56
C TRP A 84 -2.11 4.19 9.57
N ILE A 85 -1.75 2.93 9.32
CA ILE A 85 -0.92 2.13 10.24
C ILE A 85 0.20 1.35 9.54
N SER A 86 1.30 1.14 10.27
CA SER A 86 2.34 0.18 9.87
C SER A 86 2.95 -0.54 11.08
N PHE A 87 3.44 -1.75 10.83
CA PHE A 87 3.96 -2.66 11.84
C PHE A 87 5.39 -3.07 11.51
N HIS A 88 6.27 -3.11 12.51
CA HIS A 88 7.71 -3.27 12.29
C HIS A 88 8.34 -4.36 13.17
N TYR A 89 9.40 -4.99 12.64
CA TYR A 89 10.13 -6.14 13.25
C TYR A 89 10.68 -5.90 14.66
N ASN A 90 10.85 -4.65 15.09
CA ASN A 90 11.29 -4.31 16.45
C ASN A 90 10.12 -4.19 17.45
N GLY A 91 8.90 -4.54 17.04
CA GLY A 91 7.68 -4.37 17.83
C GLY A 91 7.17 -2.93 17.83
N THR A 92 7.57 -2.10 16.87
CA THR A 92 7.04 -0.72 16.73
C THR A 92 5.78 -0.73 15.88
N VAL A 93 4.75 -0.04 16.36
CA VAL A 93 3.55 0.34 15.62
C VAL A 93 3.57 1.85 15.38
N ILE A 94 3.28 2.27 14.16
CA ILE A 94 3.21 3.70 13.80
C ILE A 94 1.84 4.01 13.24
N GLU A 95 1.22 5.05 13.80
CA GLU A 95 0.01 5.68 13.29
C GLU A 95 0.36 6.96 12.54
N TYR A 96 -0.34 7.21 11.44
CA TYR A 96 0.05 8.19 10.44
C TYR A 96 -0.96 9.33 10.24
N PRO A 97 -0.47 10.53 9.88
CA PRO A 97 -1.32 11.67 9.55
C PRO A 97 -1.95 11.51 8.16
N MET A 98 -3.27 11.66 8.09
CA MET A 98 -4.08 11.47 6.87
C MET A 98 -4.61 12.80 6.35
N GLN A 99 -4.54 13.01 5.03
CA GLN A 99 -4.93 14.27 4.40
C GLN A 99 -6.43 14.53 4.59
N ALA A 100 -7.25 13.59 4.15
CA ALA A 100 -8.71 13.70 4.18
C ALA A 100 -9.26 13.55 5.61
N PRO A 101 -10.08 14.49 6.12
CA PRO A 101 -10.59 14.44 7.48
C PRO A 101 -11.36 13.17 7.83
N ASN A 102 -12.19 12.64 6.92
CA ASN A 102 -12.93 11.39 7.19
C ASN A 102 -11.99 10.20 7.39
N ARG A 103 -10.87 10.13 6.65
CA ARG A 103 -9.89 9.06 6.77
C ARG A 103 -9.14 9.04 8.11
N ARG A 104 -9.08 10.17 8.82
CA ARG A 104 -8.49 10.25 10.17
C ARG A 104 -9.28 9.43 11.19
N LEU A 105 -10.57 9.22 10.93
CA LEU A 105 -11.48 8.44 11.77
C LEU A 105 -11.32 6.92 11.57
N GLU A 106 -10.52 6.48 10.59
CA GLU A 106 -10.19 5.06 10.36
C GLU A 106 -9.25 4.50 11.44
N ARG A 107 -8.53 5.37 12.17
CA ARG A 107 -7.56 4.96 13.19
C ARG A 107 -8.28 4.31 14.38
N ARG A 108 -8.04 3.01 14.56
CA ARG A 108 -8.78 2.17 15.52
C ARG A 108 -7.87 1.48 16.52
N GLN A 109 -8.03 1.86 17.79
CA GLN A 109 -7.22 1.33 18.91
C GLN A 109 -7.53 -0.13 19.23
N ASP A 110 -8.76 -0.57 18.98
CA ASP A 110 -9.19 -1.95 19.20
C ASP A 110 -8.46 -2.93 18.27
N ILE A 111 -8.07 -2.50 17.07
CA ILE A 111 -7.25 -3.29 16.13
C ILE A 111 -5.85 -3.52 16.71
N ILE A 112 -5.24 -2.49 17.28
CA ILE A 112 -3.92 -2.60 17.92
C ILE A 112 -4.02 -3.54 19.12
N GLY A 113 -5.04 -3.37 19.97
CA GLY A 113 -5.28 -4.25 21.13
C GLY A 113 -5.58 -5.71 20.74
N LEU A 114 -6.18 -5.96 19.57
CA LEU A 114 -6.35 -7.31 19.02
C LEU A 114 -4.98 -7.93 18.68
N LEU A 115 -4.14 -7.20 17.95
CA LEU A 115 -2.79 -7.66 17.57
C LEU A 115 -1.89 -7.88 18.78
N GLU A 116 -2.01 -7.07 19.82
CA GLU A 116 -1.26 -7.24 21.08
C GLU A 116 -1.50 -8.59 21.76
N LYS A 117 -2.56 -9.34 21.42
CA LYS A 117 -2.79 -10.68 22.00
C LYS A 117 -1.76 -11.69 21.53
N ASP A 118 -1.39 -11.63 20.25
CA ASP A 118 -0.54 -12.63 19.59
C ASP A 118 0.85 -12.09 19.21
N PHE A 119 1.03 -10.76 19.23
CA PHE A 119 2.27 -10.09 18.85
C PHE A 119 2.83 -9.21 19.98
N TYR A 120 4.16 -9.06 20.00
CA TYR A 120 4.85 -8.11 20.87
C TYR A 120 4.82 -6.71 20.27
N ILE A 121 4.12 -5.80 20.95
CA ILE A 121 4.16 -4.36 20.70
C ILE A 121 4.96 -3.71 21.82
N ASN A 122 6.18 -3.26 21.48
CA ASN A 122 7.13 -2.69 22.42
C ASN A 122 7.11 -1.16 22.40
N ARG A 123 6.62 -0.58 21.30
CA ARG A 123 6.67 0.85 21.05
C ARG A 123 5.51 1.28 20.17
N ARG A 124 4.88 2.38 20.53
CA ARG A 124 3.88 3.06 19.69
C ARG A 124 4.37 4.46 19.36
N ILE A 125 4.24 4.85 18.10
CA ILE A 125 4.60 6.17 17.60
C ILE A 125 3.36 6.75 16.93
N ASP A 126 2.95 7.92 17.38
CA ASP A 126 1.82 8.63 16.82
C ASP A 126 2.32 9.85 16.04
N LEU A 127 2.32 9.74 14.71
CA LEU A 127 2.64 10.84 13.80
C LEU A 127 1.38 11.63 13.39
N SER A 128 0.18 11.23 13.83
CA SER A 128 -1.07 11.89 13.42
C SER A 128 -1.17 13.34 13.89
N THR A 129 -0.42 13.72 14.94
CA THR A 129 -0.34 15.11 15.43
C THR A 129 0.13 16.13 14.41
N PHE A 130 0.83 15.71 13.35
CA PHE A 130 1.22 16.59 12.23
C PHE A 130 0.02 17.10 11.41
N GLU A 131 -1.15 16.47 11.53
CA GLU A 131 -2.40 16.94 10.91
C GLU A 131 -2.78 18.37 11.36
N GLU A 132 -2.42 18.77 12.58
CA GLU A 132 -2.64 20.12 13.11
C GLU A 132 -1.85 21.19 12.35
N LYS A 133 -0.77 20.79 11.68
CA LYS A 133 0.07 21.65 10.82
C LYS A 133 -0.30 21.54 9.34
N GLY A 134 -1.27 20.70 8.99
CA GLY A 134 -1.59 20.39 7.60
C GLY A 134 -0.49 19.61 6.87
N GLU A 135 0.31 18.83 7.61
CA GLU A 135 1.39 18.00 7.07
C GLU A 135 1.00 16.52 7.17
N PHE A 136 1.19 15.76 6.09
CA PHE A 136 0.65 14.41 5.95
C PHE A 136 1.69 13.39 5.51
N LEU A 137 1.45 12.12 5.86
CA LEU A 137 2.26 10.98 5.46
C LEU A 137 1.37 9.76 5.57
N GLU A 138 0.68 9.37 4.51
CA GLU A 138 -0.29 8.27 4.52
C GLU A 138 0.40 6.89 4.45
N GLY A 139 1.19 6.61 5.48
CA GLY A 139 1.78 5.33 5.81
C GLY A 139 2.52 4.69 4.65
N THR A 140 2.24 3.41 4.43
CA THR A 140 2.85 2.68 3.31
C THR A 140 2.17 3.01 1.97
N GLY A 141 1.13 3.84 1.92
CA GLY A 141 0.70 4.44 0.65
C GLY A 141 1.71 5.46 0.16
N SER A 142 2.12 6.34 1.08
CA SER A 142 3.12 7.38 0.85
C SER A 142 4.56 6.86 0.80
N MET A 143 4.83 5.69 1.39
CA MET A 143 6.17 5.08 1.42
C MET A 143 6.18 3.65 0.90
N VAL A 144 7.18 3.33 0.07
CA VAL A 144 7.52 1.95 -0.29
C VAL A 144 8.83 1.59 0.41
N LEU A 145 8.78 0.61 1.30
CA LEU A 145 9.88 0.28 2.20
C LEU A 145 10.67 -0.91 1.66
N ASP A 146 11.96 -0.72 1.39
CA ASP A 146 12.94 -1.81 1.39
C ASP A 146 13.35 -2.08 2.84
N ARG A 147 12.63 -2.98 3.49
CA ARG A 147 12.76 -3.27 4.93
C ARG A 147 14.08 -3.95 5.26
N LYS A 148 14.67 -4.66 4.29
CA LYS A 148 15.94 -5.37 4.44
C LYS A 148 17.11 -4.39 4.53
N PHE A 149 17.13 -3.39 3.64
CA PHE A 149 18.17 -2.37 3.58
C PHE A 149 17.80 -1.08 4.33
N LYS A 150 16.58 -1.00 4.86
CA LYS A 150 15.99 0.18 5.49
C LYS A 150 16.00 1.41 4.58
N ILE A 151 15.55 1.26 3.36
CA ILE A 151 15.36 2.38 2.43
C ILE A 151 13.87 2.65 2.30
N ALA A 152 13.45 3.91 2.44
CA ALA A 152 12.09 4.34 2.19
C ALA A 152 12.08 5.19 0.92
N TYR A 153 11.44 4.66 -0.13
CA TYR A 153 11.16 5.38 -1.36
C TYR A 153 9.86 6.18 -1.15
N ALA A 154 9.89 7.48 -1.44
CA ALA A 154 8.76 8.35 -1.21
C ALA A 154 8.63 9.44 -2.28
N CYS A 155 7.52 9.41 -3.02
CA CYS A 155 7.09 10.50 -3.90
C CYS A 155 6.49 11.63 -3.04
N ILE A 156 7.06 12.82 -3.12
CA ILE A 156 6.52 14.02 -2.49
C ILE A 156 5.22 14.40 -3.19
N SER A 157 4.18 14.64 -2.40
CA SER A 157 2.82 14.89 -2.89
C SER A 157 1.99 15.61 -1.82
N PRO A 158 0.73 15.98 -2.12
CA PRO A 158 -0.20 16.50 -1.11
C PRO A 158 -0.48 15.54 0.06
N ARG A 159 -0.05 14.28 -0.03
CA ARG A 159 -0.22 13.25 1.01
C ARG A 159 1.11 12.76 1.61
N THR A 160 2.24 13.29 1.13
CA THR A 160 3.59 12.90 1.54
C THR A 160 4.45 14.16 1.75
N TYR A 161 4.52 14.61 3.00
CA TYR A 161 5.29 15.78 3.39
C TYR A 161 6.68 15.38 3.88
N GLU A 162 7.70 16.11 3.41
CA GLU A 162 9.09 15.86 3.76
C GLU A 162 9.36 15.95 5.27
N THR A 163 8.71 16.87 5.96
CA THR A 163 8.84 17.04 7.42
C THR A 163 8.47 15.77 8.18
N VAL A 164 7.34 15.15 7.82
CA VAL A 164 6.85 13.91 8.44
C VAL A 164 7.68 12.70 8.00
N LEU A 165 8.14 12.66 6.75
CA LEU A 165 9.08 11.64 6.27
C LEU A 165 10.39 11.67 7.06
N ASN A 166 10.93 12.85 7.33
CA ASN A 166 12.14 13.01 8.13
C ASN A 166 11.93 12.57 9.57
N GLU A 167 10.75 12.82 10.16
CA GLU A 167 10.41 12.29 11.48
C GLU A 167 10.36 10.75 11.47
N PHE A 168 9.69 10.14 10.48
CA PHE A 168 9.72 8.67 10.31
C PHE A 168 11.16 8.14 10.18
N SER A 169 12.00 8.81 9.38
CA SER A 169 13.42 8.49 9.19
C SER A 169 14.17 8.48 10.52
N ILE A 170 14.01 9.53 11.34
CA ILE A 170 14.66 9.63 12.65
C ILE A 170 14.20 8.50 13.57
N GLN A 171 12.88 8.27 13.63
CA GLN A 171 12.29 7.30 14.55
C GLN A 171 12.61 5.85 14.21
N MET A 172 12.73 5.54 12.91
CA MET A 172 12.91 4.17 12.40
C MET A 172 14.31 3.89 11.84
N ASN A 173 15.11 4.94 11.71
CA ASN A 173 16.47 4.90 11.15
C ASN A 173 16.46 4.28 9.75
N TYR A 174 15.58 4.78 8.87
CA TYR A 174 15.51 4.48 7.44
C TYR A 174 16.26 5.56 6.66
N GLU A 175 16.92 5.20 5.57
CA GLU A 175 17.38 6.16 4.56
C GLU A 175 16.19 6.58 3.69
N ILE A 176 16.06 7.88 3.41
CA ILE A 176 14.97 8.42 2.58
C ILE A 176 15.48 8.68 1.16
N VAL A 177 14.87 7.98 0.20
CA VAL A 177 14.97 8.29 -1.23
C VAL A 177 13.68 8.99 -1.64
N LYS A 178 13.67 10.31 -1.42
CA LYS A 178 12.58 11.19 -1.87
C LYS A 178 12.77 11.58 -3.33
N PHE A 179 11.65 11.74 -4.04
CA PHE A 179 11.57 12.19 -5.43
C PHE A 179 10.18 12.79 -5.72
N THR A 180 9.97 13.30 -6.92
CA THR A 180 8.69 13.80 -7.43
C THR A 180 8.23 12.96 -8.61
N ALA A 181 6.93 12.74 -8.74
CA ALA A 181 6.36 12.00 -9.87
C ALA A 181 5.04 12.60 -10.34
N VAL A 182 4.76 12.43 -11.64
CA VAL A 182 3.55 12.90 -12.32
C VAL A 182 2.93 11.81 -13.18
N ASP A 183 1.62 11.89 -13.40
CA ASP A 183 0.90 11.06 -14.35
C ASP A 183 1.09 11.55 -15.81
N GLY A 184 0.44 10.87 -16.76
CA GLY A 184 0.49 11.23 -18.19
C GLY A 184 -0.10 12.61 -18.53
N ALA A 185 -0.85 13.22 -17.62
CA ALA A 185 -1.37 14.58 -17.76
C ALA A 185 -0.53 15.63 -17.01
N GLY A 186 0.58 15.23 -16.39
CA GLY A 186 1.44 16.10 -15.60
C GLY A 186 0.91 16.41 -14.19
N LYS A 187 -0.13 15.72 -13.73
CA LYS A 187 -0.65 15.86 -12.35
C LYS A 187 0.21 15.03 -11.40
N GLN A 188 0.47 15.54 -10.20
CA GLN A 188 1.26 14.84 -9.20
C GLN A 188 0.66 13.48 -8.82
N ILE A 189 1.52 12.47 -8.73
CA ILE A 189 1.16 11.17 -8.16
C ILE A 189 1.02 11.30 -6.64
N TYR A 190 -0.14 10.93 -6.10
CA TYR A 190 -0.46 11.17 -4.69
C TYR A 190 0.18 10.14 -3.75
N HIS A 191 0.32 8.88 -4.16
CA HIS A 191 0.92 7.79 -3.35
C HIS A 191 2.05 7.09 -4.11
N THR A 192 3.17 6.85 -3.42
CA THR A 192 4.33 6.14 -3.98
C THR A 192 4.00 4.71 -4.38
N ASN A 193 3.08 4.06 -3.67
CA ASN A 193 2.73 2.67 -3.91
C ASN A 193 1.86 2.42 -5.16
N VAL A 194 1.45 3.46 -5.89
CA VAL A 194 0.82 3.31 -7.21
C VAL A 194 1.88 3.27 -8.32
N LEU A 195 3.03 3.91 -8.08
CA LEU A 195 4.16 4.01 -8.99
C LEU A 195 5.06 2.77 -8.93
N MET A 196 5.22 2.18 -7.75
CA MET A 196 6.23 1.16 -7.51
C MET A 196 5.91 0.18 -6.38
N CYS A 197 6.51 -1.01 -6.46
CA CYS A 197 6.63 -1.97 -5.37
C CYS A 197 8.07 -2.46 -5.22
N VAL A 198 8.43 -2.92 -4.02
CA VAL A 198 9.74 -3.51 -3.72
C VAL A 198 9.54 -4.89 -3.12
N GLY A 199 10.04 -5.90 -3.83
CA GLY A 199 10.22 -7.26 -3.35
C GLY A 199 11.61 -7.49 -2.73
N ASP A 200 11.91 -8.72 -2.35
CA ASP A 200 13.21 -9.09 -1.77
C ASP A 200 14.31 -9.04 -2.82
N MET A 201 14.02 -9.45 -4.06
CA MET A 201 15.00 -9.56 -5.16
C MET A 201 14.71 -8.65 -6.35
N PHE A 202 13.53 -8.04 -6.42
CA PHE A 202 13.12 -7.18 -7.53
C PHE A 202 12.44 -5.92 -7.05
N ALA A 203 12.29 -4.95 -7.95
CA ALA A 203 11.42 -3.80 -7.78
C ALA A 203 10.70 -3.51 -9.09
N VAL A 204 9.38 -3.30 -9.01
CA VAL A 204 8.58 -2.83 -10.15
C VAL A 204 8.41 -1.33 -10.01
N ILE A 205 8.67 -0.55 -11.05
CA ILE A 205 8.59 0.92 -10.98
C ILE A 205 8.29 1.56 -12.33
N CYS A 206 7.44 2.57 -12.35
CA CYS A 206 7.28 3.47 -13.49
C CYS A 206 8.30 4.62 -13.40
N LEU A 207 9.47 4.45 -14.03
CA LEU A 207 10.50 5.51 -14.02
C LEU A 207 10.14 6.70 -14.91
N ASP A 208 9.31 6.50 -15.93
CA ASP A 208 8.83 7.57 -16.82
C ASP A 208 7.98 8.61 -16.08
N ALA A 209 7.31 8.21 -15.00
CA ALA A 209 6.56 9.11 -14.15
C ALA A 209 7.45 10.04 -13.30
N ILE A 210 8.77 9.83 -13.23
CA ILE A 210 9.72 10.72 -12.53
C ILE A 210 10.37 11.64 -13.57
N PRO A 211 9.89 12.88 -13.78
CA PRO A 211 10.34 13.72 -14.89
C PRO A 211 11.76 14.27 -14.70
N ASP A 212 12.15 14.50 -13.44
CA ASP A 212 13.52 14.93 -13.12
C ASP A 212 14.50 13.76 -13.31
N LEU A 213 15.49 13.97 -14.19
CA LEU A 213 16.43 12.92 -14.56
C LEU A 213 17.37 12.54 -13.42
N ASP A 214 17.75 13.48 -12.56
CA ASP A 214 18.65 13.23 -11.44
C ASP A 214 17.91 12.44 -10.35
N GLU A 215 16.66 12.77 -10.07
CA GLU A 215 15.79 11.98 -9.18
C GLU A 215 15.56 10.57 -9.72
N ARG A 216 15.24 10.45 -11.02
CA ARG A 216 15.03 9.15 -11.68
C ARG A 216 16.25 8.26 -11.59
N LEU A 217 17.44 8.81 -11.89
CA LEU A 217 18.71 8.09 -11.77
C LEU A 217 19.01 7.72 -10.32
N LYS A 218 18.76 8.62 -9.37
CA LYS A 218 18.93 8.35 -7.94
C LYS A 218 18.07 7.17 -7.47
N VAL A 219 16.79 7.15 -7.84
CA VAL A 219 15.87 6.06 -7.49
C VAL A 219 16.33 4.74 -8.10
N ARG A 220 16.63 4.72 -9.40
CA ARG A 220 17.14 3.51 -10.08
C ARG A 220 18.42 2.99 -9.42
N ASN A 221 19.41 3.86 -9.24
CA ASN A 221 20.69 3.49 -8.64
C ASN A 221 20.53 2.96 -7.22
N SER A 222 19.62 3.52 -6.42
CA SER A 222 19.33 3.04 -5.07
C SER A 222 18.76 1.62 -5.08
N LEU A 223 17.79 1.33 -5.97
CA LEU A 223 17.20 0.00 -6.11
C LEU A 223 18.23 -1.04 -6.58
N GLU A 224 19.03 -0.70 -7.59
CA GLU A 224 20.07 -1.59 -8.12
C GLU A 224 21.19 -1.82 -7.08
N SER A 225 21.58 -0.78 -6.34
CA SER A 225 22.59 -0.87 -5.28
C SER A 225 22.13 -1.69 -4.07
N SER A 226 20.81 -1.76 -3.83
CA SER A 226 20.22 -2.69 -2.85
C SER A 226 19.99 -4.10 -3.41
N GLY A 227 20.53 -4.39 -4.61
CA GLY A 227 20.54 -5.71 -5.22
C GLY A 227 19.22 -6.10 -5.87
N LYS A 228 18.35 -5.13 -6.16
CA LYS A 228 17.06 -5.39 -6.81
C LYS A 228 17.24 -5.43 -8.32
N GLN A 229 16.62 -6.42 -8.96
CA GLN A 229 16.33 -6.33 -10.38
C GLN A 229 15.22 -5.31 -10.60
N VAL A 230 15.53 -4.22 -11.30
CA VAL A 230 14.53 -3.21 -11.68
C VAL A 230 13.72 -3.72 -12.88
N ILE A 231 12.40 -3.74 -12.73
CA ILE A 231 11.44 -4.12 -13.75
C ILE A 231 10.60 -2.87 -14.04
N GLU A 232 10.84 -2.26 -15.18
CA GLU A 232 10.15 -1.03 -15.56
C GLU A 232 8.73 -1.33 -16.05
N ILE A 233 7.77 -0.51 -15.61
CA ILE A 233 6.40 -0.49 -16.12
C ILE A 233 6.11 0.85 -16.80
N THR A 234 5.24 0.83 -17.81
CA THR A 234 4.83 2.07 -18.50
C THR A 234 3.83 2.88 -17.67
N LEU A 235 3.59 4.13 -18.06
CA LEU A 235 2.51 4.94 -17.47
C LEU A 235 1.14 4.25 -17.62
N ASP A 236 0.88 3.60 -18.74
CA ASP A 236 -0.37 2.86 -18.96
C ASP A 236 -0.52 1.68 -17.99
N GLN A 237 0.56 0.93 -17.76
CA GLN A 237 0.58 -0.16 -16.78
C GLN A 237 0.43 0.36 -15.35
N MET A 238 1.09 1.49 -15.02
CA MET A 238 0.91 2.16 -13.74
C MET A 238 -0.55 2.56 -13.50
N ASN A 239 -1.23 3.09 -14.53
CA ASN A 239 -2.65 3.44 -14.49
C ASN A 239 -3.57 2.21 -14.38
N GLN A 240 -3.06 1.01 -14.67
CA GLN A 240 -3.71 -0.27 -14.39
C GLN A 240 -3.21 -0.89 -13.08
N PHE A 241 -2.72 -0.07 -12.13
CA PHE A 241 -2.24 -0.49 -10.81
C PHE A 241 -1.04 -1.45 -10.81
N ALA A 242 -0.25 -1.52 -11.89
CA ALA A 242 0.92 -2.42 -11.94
C ALA A 242 2.03 -2.08 -10.91
N GLY A 243 2.03 -0.87 -10.35
CA GLY A 243 2.89 -0.53 -9.20
C GLY A 243 2.31 -0.95 -7.85
N ASN A 244 0.99 -1.18 -7.75
CA ASN A 244 0.27 -1.48 -6.52
C ASN A 244 0.29 -2.97 -6.16
N MET A 245 1.45 -3.59 -6.28
CA MET A 245 1.67 -5.00 -5.97
C MET A 245 2.35 -5.16 -4.61
N LEU A 246 2.23 -6.33 -4.00
CA LEU A 246 2.93 -6.64 -2.76
C LEU A 246 3.50 -8.06 -2.79
N GLU A 247 4.81 -8.18 -2.54
CA GLU A 247 5.42 -9.48 -2.27
C GLU A 247 5.17 -9.88 -0.82
N ILE A 248 4.53 -11.02 -0.61
CA ILE A 248 4.27 -11.62 0.70
C ILE A 248 4.81 -13.05 0.71
N ARG A 249 4.69 -13.73 1.86
CA ARG A 249 5.02 -15.16 1.95
C ARG A 249 3.97 -15.97 2.70
N SER A 250 3.90 -17.28 2.45
CA SER A 250 3.19 -18.20 3.35
C SER A 250 3.95 -18.39 4.66
N GLU A 251 3.30 -18.97 5.66
CA GLU A 251 3.95 -19.47 6.88
C GLU A 251 5.04 -20.51 6.58
N LYS A 252 4.93 -21.22 5.46
CA LYS A 252 5.92 -22.20 4.98
C LYS A 252 7.08 -21.56 4.20
N GLY A 253 6.99 -20.26 3.89
CA GLY A 253 8.02 -19.50 3.19
C GLY A 253 7.86 -19.42 1.67
N ASP A 254 6.77 -19.95 1.11
CA ASP A 254 6.44 -19.77 -0.31
C ASP A 254 6.17 -18.30 -0.60
N ARG A 255 6.69 -17.75 -1.70
CA ARG A 255 6.57 -16.33 -2.02
C ARG A 255 5.44 -16.09 -3.01
N TYR A 256 4.67 -15.05 -2.73
CA TYR A 256 3.58 -14.62 -3.60
C TYR A 256 3.71 -13.15 -3.94
N LEU A 257 3.49 -12.80 -5.20
CA LEU A 257 3.27 -11.41 -5.62
C LEU A 257 1.77 -11.21 -5.85
N VAL A 258 1.18 -10.42 -4.98
CA VAL A 258 -0.24 -10.14 -4.95
C VAL A 258 -0.53 -8.86 -5.73
N MET A 259 -1.50 -8.92 -6.66
CA MET A 259 -1.90 -7.81 -7.52
C MET A 259 -3.37 -7.93 -7.94
N SER A 260 -3.94 -6.93 -8.62
CA SER A 260 -5.24 -7.06 -9.26
C SER A 260 -5.16 -7.71 -10.64
N ASP A 261 -6.31 -8.13 -11.17
CA ASP A 261 -6.47 -8.58 -12.54
C ASP A 261 -6.08 -7.48 -13.54
N ALA A 262 -6.45 -6.22 -13.29
CA ALA A 262 -6.06 -5.09 -14.12
C ALA A 262 -4.52 -4.98 -14.22
N ALA A 263 -3.83 -5.05 -13.07
CA ALA A 263 -2.38 -5.04 -13.02
C ALA A 263 -1.79 -6.23 -13.78
N TYR A 264 -2.27 -7.44 -13.51
CA TYR A 264 -1.77 -8.66 -14.14
C TYR A 264 -1.90 -8.64 -15.66
N TYR A 265 -3.09 -8.32 -16.18
CA TYR A 265 -3.34 -8.29 -17.62
C TYR A 265 -2.69 -7.12 -18.35
N SER A 266 -2.29 -6.06 -17.63
CA SER A 266 -1.50 -4.96 -18.22
C SER A 266 -0.04 -5.34 -18.47
N LEU A 267 0.49 -6.33 -17.74
CA LEU A 267 1.88 -6.74 -17.85
C LEU A 267 2.15 -7.50 -19.16
N THR A 268 3.33 -7.26 -19.71
CA THR A 268 3.84 -8.05 -20.83
C THR A 268 4.20 -9.47 -20.37
N GLN A 269 4.22 -10.42 -21.31
CA GLN A 269 4.68 -11.78 -21.04
C GLN A 269 6.11 -11.84 -20.50
N ALA A 270 6.97 -10.90 -20.91
CA ALA A 270 8.35 -10.82 -20.42
C ALA A 270 8.38 -10.39 -18.93
N GLN A 271 7.60 -9.38 -18.55
CA GLN A 271 7.50 -8.92 -17.16
C GLN A 271 6.92 -10.02 -16.26
N THR A 272 5.82 -10.68 -16.67
CA THR A 272 5.23 -11.77 -15.87
C THR A 272 6.17 -12.96 -15.73
N LYS A 273 6.94 -13.30 -16.77
CA LYS A 273 7.96 -14.34 -16.68
C LYS A 273 9.06 -13.98 -15.68
N ILE A 274 9.61 -12.77 -15.75
CA ILE A 274 10.66 -12.31 -14.82
C ILE A 274 10.15 -12.35 -13.37
N LEU A 275 8.93 -11.86 -13.11
CA LEU A 275 8.34 -11.89 -11.77
C LEU A 275 8.08 -13.34 -11.30
N GLY A 276 7.66 -14.21 -12.21
CA GLY A 276 7.43 -15.63 -11.97
C GLY A 276 8.69 -16.41 -11.59
N ASP A 277 9.87 -15.94 -11.98
CA ASP A 277 11.15 -16.54 -11.56
C ASP A 277 11.42 -16.32 -10.05
N TYR A 278 10.79 -15.33 -9.41
CA TYR A 278 10.99 -14.98 -8.00
C TYR A 278 9.86 -15.44 -7.07
N CYS A 279 8.62 -15.48 -7.56
CA CYS A 279 7.43 -15.68 -6.74
C CYS A 279 6.24 -16.16 -7.58
N THR A 280 5.27 -16.81 -6.93
CA THR A 280 4.01 -17.16 -7.57
C THR A 280 3.10 -15.93 -7.63
N ILE A 281 2.57 -15.60 -8.81
CA ILE A 281 1.65 -14.47 -8.94
C ILE A 281 0.25 -14.89 -8.46
N LEU A 282 -0.35 -14.09 -7.58
CA LEU A 282 -1.75 -14.19 -7.17
C LEU A 282 -2.47 -12.91 -7.60
N HIS A 283 -3.41 -13.04 -8.53
CA HIS A 283 -4.20 -11.91 -9.02
C HIS A 283 -5.70 -12.07 -8.71
N PHE A 284 -6.38 -10.95 -8.53
CA PHE A 284 -7.76 -10.86 -8.05
C PHE A 284 -8.57 -9.84 -8.85
N ASP A 285 -9.82 -10.15 -9.17
CA ASP A 285 -10.75 -9.12 -9.62
C ASP A 285 -11.05 -8.19 -8.44
N LEU A 286 -10.66 -6.93 -8.59
CA LEU A 286 -10.83 -5.85 -7.62
C LEU A 286 -11.50 -4.65 -8.29
N SER A 287 -12.23 -4.86 -9.38
CA SER A 287 -12.75 -3.79 -10.23
C SER A 287 -13.66 -2.81 -9.48
N MET A 288 -14.48 -3.29 -8.54
CA MET A 288 -15.32 -2.44 -7.71
C MET A 288 -14.50 -1.62 -6.72
N ILE A 289 -13.54 -2.26 -6.04
CA ILE A 289 -12.67 -1.62 -5.06
C ILE A 289 -11.78 -0.56 -5.72
N GLU A 290 -11.16 -0.90 -6.85
CA GLU A 290 -10.32 0.00 -7.64
C GLU A 290 -11.14 1.17 -8.17
N GLY A 291 -12.30 0.91 -8.81
CA GLY A 291 -13.14 1.93 -9.40
C GLY A 291 -13.66 2.97 -8.40
N ASN A 292 -14.08 2.54 -7.21
CA ASN A 292 -14.63 3.46 -6.20
C ASN A 292 -13.57 4.09 -5.30
N GLY A 293 -12.59 3.31 -4.84
CA GLY A 293 -11.62 3.73 -3.82
C GLY A 293 -10.31 4.26 -4.42
N GLY A 294 -10.00 3.94 -5.68
CA GLY A 294 -8.72 4.26 -6.30
C GLY A 294 -7.52 3.64 -5.59
N GLY A 295 -7.74 2.54 -4.88
CA GLY A 295 -6.71 1.70 -4.25
C GLY A 295 -6.88 0.26 -4.75
N SER A 296 -5.79 -0.50 -4.78
CA SER A 296 -5.77 -1.87 -5.29
C SER A 296 -5.23 -2.83 -4.22
N ALA A 297 -4.81 -4.03 -4.64
CA ALA A 297 -4.49 -5.16 -3.78
C ALA A 297 -3.53 -4.81 -2.65
N ARG A 298 -2.45 -4.06 -2.92
CA ARG A 298 -1.48 -3.66 -1.89
C ARG A 298 -2.10 -2.72 -0.85
N CYS A 299 -2.98 -1.80 -1.26
CA CYS A 299 -3.61 -0.87 -0.33
C CYS A 299 -4.47 -1.61 0.71
N MET A 300 -5.10 -2.71 0.32
CA MET A 300 -5.94 -3.53 1.20
C MET A 300 -5.15 -4.32 2.25
N MET A 301 -3.82 -4.39 2.12
CA MET A 301 -2.96 -5.25 2.93
C MET A 301 -2.00 -4.44 3.79
N ALA A 302 -2.25 -4.39 5.10
CA ALA A 302 -1.26 -3.89 6.05
C ALA A 302 -0.38 -5.04 6.56
N GLU A 303 0.89 -5.03 6.16
CA GLU A 303 1.87 -6.05 6.55
C GLU A 303 2.16 -6.01 8.05
N VAL A 304 1.89 -7.11 8.77
CA VAL A 304 2.21 -7.24 10.19
C VAL A 304 3.58 -7.89 10.35
N HIS A 305 4.62 -7.05 10.50
CA HIS A 305 5.99 -7.51 10.77
C HIS A 305 6.32 -7.63 12.27
N LEU A 306 5.32 -7.47 13.16
CA LEU A 306 5.57 -7.57 14.60
C LEU A 306 6.13 -8.96 14.96
N PRO A 307 7.00 -9.05 15.98
CA PRO A 307 7.40 -10.33 16.56
C PRO A 307 6.19 -11.05 17.17
N MET A 308 6.03 -12.34 16.92
CA MET A 308 5.00 -13.16 17.57
C MET A 308 5.39 -13.50 19.02
N LYS A 309 4.39 -13.71 19.88
CA LYS A 309 4.53 -14.17 21.27
C LYS A 309 4.82 -15.65 21.41
#